data_AF-A0A933U8U7-F1
#
_entry.id   AF-A0A933U8U7-F1
#
_cell.length_a   1.000
_cell.length_b   1.000
_cell.length_c   1.000
_cell.angle_alpha   90.00
_cell.angle_beta   90.00
_cell.angle_gamma   90.00
#
_symmetry.space_group_name_H-M   'P 1'
#
loop_
_entity.id
_entity.type
_entity.pdbx_description
1 polymer ?
#
loop_
_entity_poly.entity_id
_entity_poly.type
_entity_poly.pdbx_seq_one_letter_code
_entity_poly.pdbx_strand_id
1 'polypeptide(L)'
;MHHAPFLALLLVCARSEALLASAGAQAPGPRAPVDVLPPGLVLVPGGKTKIGTEVGDLKRLLEADPKSQGYAGALSAETPMHERSVPSFFLMTTEVVNEQYAGYLRSTGRRAPYAWAAKAIAEGRELYLAELERQKQEALAASRPVPDPIPFDDRAWWSENWRGKDFSVPVGDELRPVVFVDWNDARDYARWAGLRLMSEFEYQRAARGDSARTYPWGDDWDSEKYAATSLAKKKGGAFPAGSFPAGASKQGVLDLAGNVWEWTSSPYAAYPGYEVKVYEFGFGAKTRQVNAVADWTPGKQVVVGGSFQNGSLMARATTRRAAERDQASDALGFRCAASLAPGLDLAEAILADELTSNARPLEDGALVAFAPDECAAAQRWTSEPSTALGAPPGYARVTDHRFALFTPVKQLACNDRVGFERLSLERIAQTGAAPCVGFFATNARVVEPELEPGVYLVAWRAQGLRREGPNEKHPTLEEALGLDPRLDWLIFSRLDGTPARALRVDLEWVGTRAPEAVLVEPESAPRTDTAPSRDRVLRLELVLPTKTRGKGLFLRLALRFEPGVLDGAWRLTRGS
;
A
#
# COMPACT_ATOMS: atom_id res chain seq x y z
N MET A 1 -59.50 -43.99 -35.85
CA MET A 1 -59.07 -45.02 -34.88
C MET A 1 -58.06 -44.39 -33.94
N HIS A 2 -58.13 -44.70 -32.64
CA HIS A 2 -57.18 -44.40 -31.54
C HIS A 2 -56.83 -42.93 -31.17
N HIS A 3 -57.24 -42.55 -29.94
CA HIS A 3 -56.68 -41.62 -28.92
C HIS A 3 -56.10 -40.24 -29.38
N ALA A 4 -56.59 -39.03 -29.07
CA ALA A 4 -57.30 -38.41 -27.90
C ALA A 4 -56.38 -38.05 -26.70
N PRO A 5 -56.62 -36.96 -25.91
CA PRO A 5 -57.31 -35.66 -26.18
C PRO A 5 -56.66 -34.40 -25.48
N PHE A 6 -57.46 -33.32 -25.29
CA PHE A 6 -57.26 -32.00 -24.59
C PHE A 6 -56.79 -30.80 -25.47
N LEU A 7 -57.64 -29.79 -25.82
CA LEU A 7 -58.22 -28.64 -25.04
C LEU A 7 -57.14 -27.73 -24.38
N ALA A 8 -57.15 -26.38 -24.41
CA ALA A 8 -58.14 -25.33 -24.74
C ALA A 8 -57.43 -23.93 -24.86
N LEU A 9 -57.97 -22.75 -25.23
CA LEU A 9 -59.11 -22.29 -26.07
C LEU A 9 -59.15 -20.71 -26.10
N LEU A 10 -59.14 -20.05 -27.29
CA LEU A 10 -59.41 -18.59 -27.56
C LEU A 10 -58.44 -17.54 -26.92
N LEU A 11 -57.92 -16.48 -27.57
CA LEU A 11 -58.50 -15.29 -28.28
C LEU A 11 -59.38 -14.38 -27.38
N VAL A 12 -59.34 -13.03 -27.40
CA VAL A 12 -58.43 -11.99 -27.98
C VAL A 12 -58.83 -10.58 -27.43
N CYS A 13 -57.94 -9.56 -27.48
CA CYS A 13 -58.21 -8.10 -27.23
C CYS A 13 -58.67 -7.65 -25.80
N ALA A 14 -58.53 -6.39 -25.34
CA ALA A 14 -57.66 -5.24 -25.66
C ALA A 14 -57.88 -4.09 -24.61
N ARG A 15 -57.06 -3.02 -24.68
CA ARG A 15 -57.21 -1.66 -24.09
C ARG A 15 -56.75 -1.38 -22.64
N SER A 16 -55.70 -0.54 -22.58
CA SER A 16 -55.53 0.69 -21.76
C SER A 16 -56.52 0.99 -20.62
N GLU A 17 -56.00 1.21 -19.42
CA GLU A 17 -55.83 2.56 -18.82
C GLU A 17 -54.97 2.49 -17.54
N ALA A 18 -54.47 3.64 -17.06
CA ALA A 18 -53.65 3.73 -15.86
C ALA A 18 -54.44 4.33 -14.70
N LEU A 19 -54.32 3.77 -13.48
CA LEU A 19 -54.18 4.54 -12.24
C LEU A 19 -53.86 3.65 -11.01
N LEU A 20 -52.93 4.15 -10.17
CA LEU A 20 -52.82 3.98 -8.70
C LEU A 20 -53.20 2.64 -8.04
N ALA A 21 -52.20 1.92 -7.52
CA ALA A 21 -52.35 1.09 -6.31
C ALA A 21 -51.04 0.96 -5.49
N SER A 22 -51.15 1.23 -4.18
CA SER A 22 -50.27 0.83 -3.07
C SER A 22 -48.74 1.03 -3.18
N ALA A 23 -48.23 2.01 -2.41
CA ALA A 23 -46.88 1.96 -1.87
C ALA A 23 -46.77 0.79 -0.86
N GLY A 24 -46.27 -0.36 -1.31
CA GLY A 24 -45.89 -1.46 -0.44
C GLY A 24 -44.52 -1.18 0.18
N ALA A 25 -44.47 -0.85 1.48
CA ALA A 25 -43.22 -0.72 2.21
C ALA A 25 -42.51 -2.08 2.26
N GLN A 26 -41.47 -2.23 1.44
CA GLN A 26 -40.65 -3.44 1.43
C GLN A 26 -39.86 -3.48 2.75
N ALA A 27 -40.12 -4.47 3.59
CA ALA A 27 -39.37 -4.66 4.82
C ALA A 27 -37.88 -4.77 4.50
N PRO A 28 -36.97 -4.11 5.26
CA PRO A 28 -35.55 -4.20 5.00
C PRO A 28 -35.09 -5.62 5.29
N GLY A 29 -34.86 -6.41 4.23
CA GLY A 29 -34.08 -7.63 4.33
C GLY A 29 -32.70 -7.31 4.91
N PRO A 30 -32.04 -8.25 5.60
CA PRO A 30 -30.72 -8.01 6.15
C PRO A 30 -29.78 -7.60 5.02
N ARG A 31 -29.35 -6.32 5.04
CA ARG A 31 -28.30 -5.85 4.14
C ARG A 31 -27.05 -6.63 4.48
N ALA A 32 -26.66 -7.56 3.60
CA ALA A 32 -25.32 -8.11 3.62
C ALA A 32 -24.33 -6.92 3.66
N PRO A 33 -23.46 -6.82 4.68
CA PRO A 33 -22.63 -5.64 4.85
C PRO A 33 -21.57 -5.61 3.75
N VAL A 34 -21.85 -4.78 2.73
CA VAL A 34 -20.94 -4.45 1.63
C VAL A 34 -19.57 -4.16 2.21
N ASP A 35 -18.55 -4.91 1.78
CA ASP A 35 -17.19 -4.65 2.21
C ASP A 35 -16.79 -3.25 1.77
N VAL A 36 -16.42 -2.41 2.74
CA VAL A 36 -16.04 -1.02 2.49
C VAL A 36 -14.80 -1.01 1.60
N LEU A 37 -14.96 -0.59 0.35
CA LEU A 37 -13.86 -0.50 -0.60
C LEU A 37 -12.93 0.65 -0.22
N PRO A 38 -11.60 0.52 -0.43
CA PRO A 38 -10.68 1.65 -0.34
C PRO A 38 -11.12 2.78 -1.29
N PRO A 39 -11.20 4.05 -0.82
CA PRO A 39 -11.72 5.16 -1.64
C PRO A 39 -10.93 5.40 -2.93
N GLY A 40 -11.61 5.51 -4.07
CA GLY A 40 -10.99 5.81 -5.36
C GLY A 40 -10.26 4.64 -6.05
N LEU A 41 -10.42 3.41 -5.55
CA LEU A 41 -9.84 2.21 -6.15
C LEU A 41 -10.90 1.32 -6.83
N VAL A 42 -10.51 0.67 -7.93
CA VAL A 42 -11.29 -0.36 -8.64
C VAL A 42 -10.71 -1.75 -8.40
N LEU A 43 -11.57 -2.77 -8.42
CA LEU A 43 -11.14 -4.17 -8.36
C LEU A 43 -10.54 -4.59 -9.72
N VAL A 44 -9.27 -5.00 -9.71
CA VAL A 44 -8.63 -5.70 -10.84
C VAL A 44 -8.71 -7.21 -10.57
N PRO A 45 -9.46 -7.98 -11.38
CA PRO A 45 -9.54 -9.42 -11.22
C PRO A 45 -8.18 -10.08 -11.48
N GLY A 46 -7.75 -10.95 -10.57
CA GLY A 46 -6.57 -11.77 -10.71
C GLY A 46 -6.69 -12.78 -11.84
N GLY A 47 -5.58 -13.46 -12.14
CA GLY A 47 -5.52 -14.50 -13.15
C GLY A 47 -4.14 -14.73 -13.74
N LYS A 48 -4.09 -15.61 -14.73
CA LYS A 48 -2.89 -15.95 -15.50
C LYS A 48 -2.57 -14.81 -16.46
N THR A 49 -1.47 -14.12 -16.21
CA THR A 49 -1.07 -12.92 -16.94
C THR A 49 0.19 -13.21 -17.73
N LYS A 50 0.21 -12.82 -19.00
CA LYS A 50 1.44 -12.80 -19.78
C LYS A 50 2.26 -11.59 -19.34
N ILE A 51 3.39 -11.84 -18.69
CA ILE A 51 4.33 -10.83 -18.24
C ILE A 51 5.44 -10.71 -19.28
N GLY A 52 5.78 -9.47 -19.66
CA GLY A 52 6.85 -9.19 -20.60
C GLY A 52 6.52 -9.41 -22.08
N THR A 53 7.58 -9.43 -22.87
CA THR A 53 7.61 -9.42 -24.35
C THR A 53 8.41 -10.60 -24.88
N GLU A 54 8.04 -11.15 -26.03
CA GLU A 54 8.76 -12.25 -26.68
C GLU A 54 10.13 -11.80 -27.19
N VAL A 55 11.16 -12.65 -27.00
CA VAL A 55 12.55 -12.36 -27.41
C VAL A 55 12.67 -12.07 -28.91
N GLY A 56 11.81 -12.70 -29.73
CA GLY A 56 11.76 -12.50 -31.18
C GLY A 56 11.10 -11.19 -31.63
N ASP A 57 10.25 -10.58 -30.80
CA ASP A 57 9.53 -9.36 -31.17
C ASP A 57 10.38 -8.09 -30.99
N LEU A 58 11.39 -8.15 -30.10
CA LEU A 58 12.33 -7.05 -29.86
C LEU A 58 12.99 -6.51 -31.13
N LYS A 59 13.40 -7.40 -32.04
CA LYS A 59 14.03 -6.96 -33.30
C LYS A 59 13.05 -6.14 -34.15
N ARG A 60 11.78 -6.58 -34.23
CA ARG A 60 10.73 -5.87 -34.98
C ARG A 60 10.42 -4.51 -34.36
N LEU A 61 10.37 -4.42 -33.03
CA LEU A 61 10.18 -3.16 -32.30
C LEU A 61 11.32 -2.16 -32.60
N LEU A 62 12.57 -2.63 -32.61
CA LEU A 62 13.78 -1.84 -32.90
C LEU A 62 13.94 -1.48 -34.40
N GLU A 63 13.33 -2.26 -35.30
CA GLU A 63 13.23 -1.96 -36.74
C GLU A 63 12.11 -0.96 -37.05
N ALA A 64 10.99 -1.03 -36.34
CA ALA A 64 9.84 -0.14 -36.51
C ALA A 64 10.11 1.30 -36.08
N ASP A 65 10.95 1.52 -35.05
CA ASP A 65 11.47 2.84 -34.69
C ASP A 65 13.00 2.85 -34.53
N PRO A 66 13.75 3.09 -35.63
CA PRO A 66 15.21 3.15 -35.59
C PRO A 66 15.78 4.25 -34.68
N LYS A 67 15.02 5.31 -34.37
CA LYS A 67 15.47 6.37 -33.45
C LYS A 67 15.48 5.87 -32.00
N SER A 68 14.60 4.93 -31.70
CA SER A 68 14.50 4.27 -30.39
C SER A 68 15.48 3.11 -30.18
N GLN A 69 16.43 2.86 -31.10
CA GLN A 69 17.45 1.81 -30.90
C GLN A 69 18.33 2.01 -29.66
N GLY A 70 18.43 3.24 -29.14
CA GLY A 70 19.06 3.51 -27.84
C GLY A 70 18.35 2.87 -26.64
N TYR A 71 17.07 2.50 -26.77
CA TYR A 71 16.30 1.82 -25.73
C TYR A 71 16.43 0.29 -25.75
N ALA A 72 17.27 -0.30 -26.61
CA ALA A 72 17.40 -1.76 -26.75
C ALA A 72 17.65 -2.50 -25.42
N GLY A 73 18.44 -1.92 -24.50
CA GLY A 73 18.66 -2.47 -23.16
C GLY A 73 17.45 -2.39 -22.23
N ALA A 74 16.60 -1.35 -22.37
CA ALA A 74 15.34 -1.27 -21.63
C ALA A 74 14.31 -2.26 -22.20
N LEU A 75 14.27 -2.43 -23.52
CA LEU A 75 13.40 -3.41 -24.18
C LEU A 75 13.79 -4.84 -23.80
N SER A 76 15.08 -5.18 -23.71
CA SER A 76 15.47 -6.56 -23.37
C SER A 76 15.14 -6.94 -21.94
N ALA A 77 15.05 -5.96 -21.04
CA ALA A 77 14.57 -6.18 -19.68
C ALA A 77 13.12 -6.68 -19.60
N GLU A 78 12.33 -6.51 -20.67
CA GLU A 78 10.97 -7.05 -20.79
C GLU A 78 10.94 -8.55 -21.13
N THR A 79 12.09 -9.17 -21.41
CA THR A 79 12.17 -10.55 -21.96
C THR A 79 12.73 -11.56 -20.95
N PRO A 80 12.37 -12.86 -21.06
CA PRO A 80 11.37 -13.43 -21.96
C PRO A 80 9.93 -13.23 -21.45
N MET A 81 8.96 -13.35 -22.36
CA MET A 81 7.56 -13.44 -21.97
C MET A 81 7.33 -14.73 -21.17
N HIS A 82 6.62 -14.63 -20.05
CA HIS A 82 6.27 -15.78 -19.21
C HIS A 82 4.87 -15.62 -18.61
N GLU A 83 4.23 -16.74 -18.24
CA GLU A 83 2.95 -16.70 -17.53
C GLU A 83 3.19 -16.56 -16.03
N ARG A 84 2.48 -15.62 -15.39
CA ARG A 84 2.45 -15.46 -13.93
C ARG A 84 1.02 -15.39 -13.43
N SER A 85 0.72 -16.11 -12.36
CA SER A 85 -0.52 -15.90 -11.61
C SER A 85 -0.40 -14.62 -10.79
N VAL A 86 -1.24 -13.63 -11.08
CA VAL A 86 -1.37 -12.40 -10.29
C VAL A 86 -2.67 -12.52 -9.50
N PRO A 87 -2.68 -12.34 -8.17
CA PRO A 87 -3.92 -12.36 -7.38
C PRO A 87 -4.82 -11.20 -7.78
N SER A 88 -6.09 -11.23 -7.36
CA SER A 88 -6.94 -10.03 -7.43
C SER A 88 -6.38 -8.96 -6.50
N PHE A 89 -6.60 -7.69 -6.84
CA PHE A 89 -6.20 -6.53 -6.02
C PHE A 89 -7.07 -5.32 -6.35
N PHE A 90 -7.01 -4.29 -5.51
CA PHE A 90 -7.58 -2.98 -5.77
C PHE A 90 -6.50 -2.05 -6.31
N LEU A 91 -6.81 -1.21 -7.31
CA LEU A 91 -5.89 -0.25 -7.91
C LEU A 91 -6.55 1.12 -8.04
N MET A 92 -5.80 2.20 -7.78
CA MET A 92 -6.28 3.56 -8.04
C MET A 92 -6.58 3.75 -9.53
N THR A 93 -7.71 4.38 -9.84
CA THR A 93 -8.13 4.63 -11.23
C THR A 93 -7.15 5.52 -11.99
N THR A 94 -6.41 6.37 -11.30
CA THR A 94 -5.39 7.29 -11.83
C THR A 94 -4.12 7.27 -10.98
N GLU A 95 -3.09 7.98 -11.41
CA GLU A 95 -1.98 8.41 -10.57
C GLU A 95 -2.46 9.21 -9.34
N VAL A 96 -1.61 9.29 -8.32
CA VAL A 96 -1.78 10.22 -7.20
C VAL A 96 -1.51 11.64 -7.72
N VAL A 97 -2.46 12.55 -7.50
CA VAL A 97 -2.36 13.93 -7.98
C VAL A 97 -1.87 14.90 -6.91
N ASN A 98 -1.45 16.09 -7.33
CA ASN A 98 -0.91 17.12 -6.45
C ASN A 98 -1.86 17.51 -5.30
N GLU A 99 -3.18 17.55 -5.51
CA GLU A 99 -4.19 17.80 -4.46
C GLU A 99 -4.15 16.74 -3.35
N GLN A 100 -4.11 15.46 -3.72
CA GLN A 100 -4.01 14.32 -2.80
C GLN A 100 -2.71 14.38 -2.00
N TYR A 101 -1.58 14.56 -2.69
CA TYR A 101 -0.26 14.59 -2.07
C TYR A 101 -0.08 15.82 -1.14
N ALA A 102 -0.64 16.98 -1.50
CA ALA A 102 -0.64 18.16 -0.64
C ALA A 102 -1.46 17.95 0.65
N GLY A 103 -2.53 17.14 0.61
CA GLY A 103 -3.26 16.72 1.81
C GLY A 103 -2.38 15.92 2.78
N TYR A 104 -1.69 14.90 2.24
CA TYR A 104 -0.70 14.10 2.97
C TYR A 104 0.35 15.00 3.65
N LEU A 105 1.06 15.82 2.88
CA LEU A 105 2.15 16.67 3.40
C LEU A 105 1.69 17.59 4.53
N ARG A 106 0.51 18.21 4.41
CA ARG A 106 -0.07 19.07 5.46
C ARG A 106 -0.43 18.29 6.73
N SER A 107 -0.92 17.05 6.59
CA SER A 107 -1.28 16.20 7.73
C SER A 107 -0.06 15.61 8.46
N THR A 108 1.08 15.45 7.78
CA THR A 108 2.27 14.77 8.33
C THR A 108 3.48 15.69 8.57
N GLY A 109 3.46 16.94 8.09
CA GLY A 109 4.61 17.85 8.18
C GLY A 109 5.84 17.38 7.40
N ARG A 110 5.64 16.61 6.33
CA ARG A 110 6.72 16.07 5.48
C ARG A 110 7.21 17.14 4.49
N ARG A 111 8.43 16.97 3.96
CA ARG A 111 9.03 17.90 2.98
C ARG A 111 8.26 17.85 1.65
N ALA A 112 7.85 19.00 1.15
CA ALA A 112 7.24 19.10 -0.18
C ALA A 112 8.25 18.93 -1.33
N PRO A 113 7.81 18.53 -2.53
CA PRO A 113 8.64 18.59 -3.74
C PRO A 113 9.20 20.01 -3.94
N TYR A 114 10.49 20.12 -4.29
CA TYR A 114 11.16 21.43 -4.36
C TYR A 114 10.49 22.41 -5.35
N ALA A 115 9.84 21.88 -6.40
CA ALA A 115 9.06 22.67 -7.36
C ALA A 115 7.88 23.43 -6.73
N TRP A 116 7.37 22.99 -5.57
CA TRP A 116 6.30 23.67 -4.82
C TRP A 116 6.83 24.73 -3.84
N ALA A 117 8.14 24.80 -3.66
CA ALA A 117 8.82 25.67 -2.69
C ALA A 117 9.38 26.96 -3.31
N ALA A 118 8.97 27.30 -4.55
CA ALA A 118 9.52 28.41 -5.32
C ALA A 118 9.62 29.74 -4.55
N LYS A 119 8.62 30.07 -3.72
CA LYS A 119 8.64 31.26 -2.84
C LYS A 119 9.75 31.16 -1.78
N ALA A 120 9.80 30.08 -1.02
CA ALA A 120 10.79 29.89 0.05
C ALA A 120 12.23 29.82 -0.51
N ILE A 121 12.39 29.23 -1.70
CA ILE A 121 13.66 29.17 -2.43
C ILE A 121 14.08 30.56 -2.90
N ALA A 122 13.15 31.40 -3.39
CA ALA A 122 13.45 32.79 -3.75
C ALA A 122 13.91 33.62 -2.52
N GLU A 123 13.20 33.52 -1.39
CA GLU A 123 13.61 34.12 -0.11
C GLU A 123 15.02 33.65 0.31
N GLY A 124 15.31 32.35 0.18
CA GLY A 124 16.63 31.76 0.47
C GLY A 124 17.75 32.30 -0.43
N ARG A 125 17.45 32.46 -1.71
CA ARG A 125 18.36 33.02 -2.72
C ARG A 125 18.65 34.50 -2.47
N GLU A 126 17.65 35.29 -2.08
CA GLU A 126 17.83 36.70 -1.69
C GLU A 126 18.77 36.84 -0.49
N LEU A 127 18.57 36.02 0.56
CA LEU A 127 19.45 35.99 1.73
C LEU A 127 20.89 35.59 1.38
N TYR A 128 21.05 34.58 0.52
CA TYR A 128 22.36 34.16 0.03
C TYR A 128 23.09 35.28 -0.75
N LEU A 129 22.38 36.00 -1.63
CA LEU A 129 22.95 37.11 -2.40
C LEU A 129 23.35 38.29 -1.49
N ALA A 130 22.56 38.57 -0.45
CA ALA A 130 22.90 39.59 0.55
C ALA A 130 24.16 39.22 1.35
N GLU A 131 24.31 37.94 1.71
CA GLU A 131 25.49 37.43 2.41
C GLU A 131 26.75 37.47 1.53
N LEU A 132 26.66 37.11 0.24
CA LEU A 132 27.77 37.28 -0.70
C LEU A 132 28.25 38.72 -0.79
N GLU A 133 27.33 39.68 -0.93
CA GLU A 133 27.70 41.09 -1.01
C GLU A 133 28.34 41.57 0.30
N ARG A 134 27.83 41.13 1.47
CA ARG A 134 28.46 41.41 2.77
C ARG A 134 29.89 40.89 2.83
N GLN A 135 30.13 39.62 2.48
CA GLN A 135 31.45 39.00 2.48
C GLN A 135 32.43 39.72 1.52
N LYS A 136 31.94 40.12 0.35
CA LYS A 136 32.71 40.92 -0.63
C LYS A 136 33.09 42.29 -0.07
N GLN A 137 32.17 43.01 0.57
CA GLN A 137 32.48 44.30 1.20
C GLN A 137 33.48 44.15 2.37
N GLU A 138 33.33 43.11 3.20
CA GLU A 138 34.28 42.80 4.29
C GLU A 138 35.68 42.42 3.79
N ALA A 139 35.77 41.66 2.69
CA ALA A 139 37.04 41.31 2.06
C ALA A 139 37.74 42.56 1.48
N LEU A 140 37.01 43.38 0.73
CA LEU A 140 37.52 44.64 0.15
C LEU A 140 37.97 45.63 1.23
N ALA A 141 37.16 45.84 2.28
CA ALA A 141 37.50 46.73 3.40
C ALA A 141 38.75 46.26 4.17
N ALA A 142 39.01 44.95 4.20
CA ALA A 142 40.19 44.36 4.81
C ALA A 142 41.36 44.12 3.83
N SER A 143 41.28 44.62 2.59
CA SER A 143 42.27 44.41 1.52
C SER A 143 42.63 42.92 1.28
N ARG A 144 41.66 42.03 1.49
CA ARG A 144 41.78 40.57 1.24
C ARG A 144 41.16 40.20 -0.11
N PRO A 145 41.60 39.11 -0.75
CA PRO A 145 40.93 38.56 -1.93
C PRO A 145 39.44 38.28 -1.62
N VAL A 146 38.55 38.66 -2.54
CA VAL A 146 37.14 38.29 -2.47
C VAL A 146 37.02 36.79 -2.78
N PRO A 147 36.35 35.98 -1.94
CA PRO A 147 36.13 34.56 -2.23
C PRO A 147 35.28 34.34 -3.48
N ASP A 148 35.58 33.30 -4.26
CA ASP A 148 34.72 32.88 -5.37
C ASP A 148 33.37 32.35 -4.85
N PRO A 149 32.22 32.81 -5.38
CA PRO A 149 30.91 32.41 -4.89
C PRO A 149 30.53 30.99 -5.35
N ILE A 150 30.12 30.13 -4.42
CA ILE A 150 29.59 28.78 -4.70
C ILE A 150 28.15 28.93 -5.23
N PRO A 151 27.81 28.52 -6.48
CA PRO A 151 26.48 28.73 -7.06
C PRO A 151 25.33 28.23 -6.18
N PHE A 152 24.26 29.02 -6.08
CA PHE A 152 23.07 28.64 -5.32
C PHE A 152 22.29 27.52 -6.01
N ASP A 153 22.29 26.33 -5.41
CA ASP A 153 21.50 25.17 -5.82
C ASP A 153 20.17 25.14 -5.06
N ASP A 154 19.07 25.36 -5.78
CA ASP A 154 17.71 25.40 -5.24
C ASP A 154 17.29 24.07 -4.57
N ARG A 155 17.74 22.93 -5.11
CA ARG A 155 17.39 21.59 -4.60
C ARG A 155 18.19 21.27 -3.36
N ALA A 156 19.49 21.57 -3.36
CA ALA A 156 20.34 21.41 -2.18
C ALA A 156 19.84 22.30 -1.04
N TRP A 157 19.64 23.60 -1.31
CA TRP A 157 19.15 24.55 -0.32
C TRP A 157 17.79 24.13 0.28
N TRP A 158 16.83 23.73 -0.57
CA TRP A 158 15.54 23.25 -0.08
C TRP A 158 15.67 21.98 0.77
N SER A 159 16.57 21.07 0.41
CA SER A 159 16.76 19.82 1.15
C SER A 159 17.17 20.03 2.61
N GLU A 160 17.88 21.13 2.89
CA GLU A 160 18.36 21.53 4.21
C GLU A 160 17.38 22.47 4.94
N ASN A 161 16.76 23.42 4.22
CA ASN A 161 16.07 24.59 4.80
C ASN A 161 14.52 24.50 4.79
N TRP A 162 13.93 23.39 4.35
CA TRP A 162 12.46 23.26 4.22
C TRP A 162 11.65 23.31 5.53
N ARG A 163 12.26 23.06 6.69
CA ARG A 163 11.52 22.93 7.97
C ARG A 163 10.90 24.26 8.36
N GLY A 164 9.58 24.27 8.54
CA GLY A 164 8.82 25.49 8.88
C GLY A 164 8.68 26.49 7.72
N LYS A 165 8.97 26.08 6.48
CA LYS A 165 8.74 26.88 5.28
C LYS A 165 7.44 26.49 4.59
N ASP A 166 6.73 27.49 4.08
CA ASP A 166 5.52 27.31 3.28
C ASP A 166 5.82 26.64 1.93
N PHE A 167 4.84 25.88 1.43
CA PHE A 167 4.82 25.35 0.07
C PHE A 167 3.43 25.54 -0.54
N SER A 168 3.36 25.59 -1.87
CA SER A 168 2.10 25.66 -2.61
C SER A 168 2.15 24.80 -3.86
N VAL A 169 1.10 24.01 -4.10
CA VAL A 169 0.85 23.41 -5.41
C VAL A 169 0.74 24.54 -6.45
N PRO A 170 1.39 24.45 -7.63
CA PRO A 170 1.22 25.42 -8.70
C PRO A 170 -0.25 25.55 -9.12
N VAL A 171 -0.72 26.77 -9.34
CA VAL A 171 -2.12 27.06 -9.69
C VAL A 171 -2.50 26.38 -11.00
N GLY A 172 -3.55 25.55 -10.98
CA GLY A 172 -4.02 24.79 -12.15
C GLY A 172 -3.37 23.41 -12.32
N ASP A 173 -2.46 23.03 -11.42
CA ASP A 173 -1.82 21.70 -11.42
C ASP A 173 -2.40 20.75 -10.38
N GLU A 174 -3.49 21.11 -9.69
CA GLU A 174 -4.08 20.35 -8.57
C GLU A 174 -4.42 18.90 -8.96
N LEU A 175 -4.90 18.70 -10.19
CA LEU A 175 -5.25 17.40 -10.76
C LEU A 175 -4.15 16.76 -11.62
N ARG A 176 -2.96 17.36 -11.75
CA ARG A 176 -1.83 16.69 -12.42
C ARG A 176 -1.19 15.66 -11.47
N PRO A 177 -0.60 14.57 -11.99
CA PRO A 177 0.17 13.63 -11.18
C PRO A 177 1.24 14.35 -10.35
N VAL A 178 1.45 13.89 -9.12
CA VAL A 178 2.58 14.35 -8.33
C VAL A 178 3.89 13.81 -8.90
N VAL A 179 4.86 14.71 -9.05
CA VAL A 179 6.18 14.45 -9.61
C VAL A 179 7.27 15.08 -8.72
N PHE A 180 8.54 14.82 -9.02
CA PHE A 180 9.68 15.13 -8.14
C PHE A 180 9.59 14.47 -6.75
N VAL A 181 8.98 13.30 -6.67
CA VAL A 181 8.92 12.42 -5.49
C VAL A 181 9.80 11.19 -5.70
N ASP A 182 10.56 10.80 -4.68
CA ASP A 182 11.37 9.57 -4.73
C ASP A 182 10.54 8.32 -4.38
N TRP A 183 11.16 7.13 -4.41
CA TRP A 183 10.45 5.88 -4.13
C TRP A 183 9.95 5.78 -2.68
N ASN A 184 10.70 6.35 -1.73
CA ASN A 184 10.32 6.38 -0.33
C ASN A 184 9.18 7.38 -0.09
N ASP A 185 9.23 8.55 -0.73
CA ASP A 185 8.13 9.54 -0.71
C ASP A 185 6.81 8.92 -1.21
N ALA A 186 6.87 8.16 -2.32
CA ALA A 186 5.72 7.46 -2.89
C ALA A 186 5.19 6.35 -1.98
N ARG A 187 6.09 5.54 -1.40
CA ARG A 187 5.75 4.48 -0.44
C ARG A 187 5.13 5.04 0.84
N ASP A 188 5.72 6.09 1.40
CA ASP A 188 5.29 6.68 2.67
C ASP A 188 3.92 7.37 2.52
N TYR A 189 3.60 7.98 1.37
CA TYR A 189 2.24 8.42 1.04
C TYR A 189 1.27 7.23 0.99
N ALA A 190 1.62 6.17 0.26
CA ALA A 190 0.73 5.01 0.10
C ALA A 190 0.39 4.40 1.47
N ARG A 191 1.42 4.23 2.32
CA ARG A 191 1.28 3.72 3.68
C ARG A 191 0.41 4.63 4.57
N TRP A 192 0.57 5.95 4.49
CA TRP A 192 -0.29 6.92 5.19
C TRP A 192 -1.76 6.82 4.75
N ALA A 193 -2.02 6.61 3.46
CA ALA A 193 -3.36 6.42 2.93
C ALA A 193 -3.99 5.04 3.27
N GLY A 194 -3.28 4.16 3.97
CA GLY A 194 -3.73 2.79 4.25
C GLY A 194 -3.65 1.85 3.04
N LEU A 195 -2.79 2.17 2.08
CA LEU A 195 -2.57 1.49 0.80
C LEU A 195 -1.08 1.07 0.67
N ARG A 196 -0.69 0.57 -0.49
CA ARG A 196 0.71 0.31 -0.88
C ARG A 196 1.00 0.75 -2.32
N LEU A 197 2.25 0.66 -2.75
CA LEU A 197 2.58 0.73 -4.18
C LEU A 197 2.13 -0.56 -4.89
N MET A 198 1.72 -0.44 -6.15
CA MET A 198 1.52 -1.59 -7.03
C MET A 198 2.86 -2.26 -7.37
N SER A 199 2.84 -3.57 -7.62
CA SER A 199 3.96 -4.28 -8.24
C SER A 199 3.94 -4.11 -9.78
N GLU A 200 5.07 -4.36 -10.44
CA GLU A 200 5.12 -4.35 -11.91
C GLU A 200 4.16 -5.38 -12.54
N PHE A 201 3.92 -6.51 -11.85
CA PHE A 201 3.05 -7.58 -12.33
C PHE A 201 1.56 -7.20 -12.21
N GLU A 202 1.20 -6.45 -11.16
CA GLU A 202 -0.12 -5.84 -10.99
C GLU A 202 -0.38 -4.76 -12.04
N TYR A 203 0.60 -3.90 -12.34
CA TYR A 203 0.52 -2.96 -13.46
C TYR A 203 0.25 -3.68 -14.80
N GLN A 204 1.05 -4.72 -15.12
CA GLN A 204 0.85 -5.48 -16.36
C GLN A 204 -0.51 -6.20 -16.38
N ARG A 205 -1.00 -6.68 -15.23
CA ARG A 205 -2.36 -7.24 -15.09
C ARG A 205 -3.42 -6.19 -15.38
N ALA A 206 -3.32 -5.01 -14.77
CA ALA A 206 -4.30 -3.93 -14.93
C ALA A 206 -4.37 -3.39 -16.36
N ALA A 207 -3.25 -3.42 -17.10
CA ALA A 207 -3.20 -3.06 -18.51
C ALA A 207 -3.71 -4.18 -19.45
N ARG A 208 -3.30 -5.44 -19.24
CA ARG A 208 -3.47 -6.52 -20.24
C ARG A 208 -4.55 -7.55 -19.91
N GLY A 209 -4.89 -7.76 -18.64
CA GLY A 209 -5.67 -8.91 -18.17
C GLY A 209 -5.02 -10.23 -18.59
N ASP A 210 -5.81 -11.20 -19.04
CA ASP A 210 -5.31 -12.48 -19.60
C ASP A 210 -4.82 -12.36 -21.06
N SER A 211 -4.84 -11.16 -21.66
CA SER A 211 -4.50 -10.94 -23.07
C SER A 211 -3.03 -10.58 -23.28
N ALA A 212 -2.61 -10.53 -24.55
CA ALA A 212 -1.26 -10.14 -24.94
C ALA A 212 -1.15 -8.69 -25.43
N ARG A 213 -2.18 -7.84 -25.21
CA ARG A 213 -2.27 -6.47 -25.76
C ARG A 213 -1.02 -5.63 -25.51
N THR A 214 -0.73 -4.78 -26.49
CA THR A 214 0.40 -3.84 -26.52
C THR A 214 0.15 -2.63 -25.61
N TYR A 215 -1.10 -2.13 -25.57
CA TYR A 215 -1.54 -0.99 -24.75
C TYR A 215 -2.78 -1.36 -23.91
N PRO A 216 -3.11 -0.58 -22.85
CA PRO A 216 -4.28 -0.84 -21.99
C PRO A 216 -5.61 -0.97 -22.75
N TRP A 217 -5.81 -0.15 -23.79
CA TRP A 217 -7.01 -0.14 -24.63
C TRP A 217 -6.99 -1.22 -25.73
N GLY A 218 -5.82 -1.58 -26.26
CA GLY A 218 -5.70 -2.43 -27.46
C GLY A 218 -4.31 -2.40 -28.08
N ASP A 219 -4.24 -2.66 -29.38
CA ASP A 219 -2.98 -2.69 -30.14
C ASP A 219 -2.84 -1.49 -31.10
N ASP A 220 -3.95 -0.82 -31.43
CA ASP A 220 -3.96 0.38 -32.27
C ASP A 220 -3.51 1.63 -31.49
N TRP A 221 -2.76 2.51 -32.17
CA TRP A 221 -2.27 3.78 -31.60
C TRP A 221 -2.93 5.01 -32.25
N ASP A 222 -3.35 5.95 -31.41
CA ASP A 222 -3.78 7.30 -31.76
C ASP A 222 -3.27 8.26 -30.68
N SER A 223 -2.39 9.19 -31.06
CA SER A 223 -1.68 10.09 -30.12
C SER A 223 -2.56 11.16 -29.50
N GLU A 224 -3.77 11.38 -30.01
CA GLU A 224 -4.68 12.42 -29.55
C GLU A 224 -5.81 11.87 -28.67
N LYS A 225 -6.00 10.54 -28.69
CA LYS A 225 -7.15 9.86 -28.09
C LYS A 225 -6.82 9.08 -26.81
N TYR A 226 -5.65 8.45 -26.75
CA TYR A 226 -5.41 7.39 -25.75
C TYR A 226 -4.40 7.72 -24.65
N ALA A 227 -3.37 8.55 -24.90
CA ALA A 227 -2.29 8.74 -23.93
C ALA A 227 -1.51 10.05 -24.09
N ALA A 228 -1.16 10.67 -22.96
CA ALA A 228 -0.21 11.77 -22.89
C ALA A 228 1.22 11.28 -23.21
N THR A 229 1.68 11.52 -24.44
CA THR A 229 3.02 11.14 -24.92
C THR A 229 3.67 12.30 -25.67
N SER A 230 4.95 12.17 -26.04
CA SER A 230 5.65 13.20 -26.83
C SER A 230 5.10 13.38 -28.25
N LEU A 231 4.19 12.48 -28.66
CA LEU A 231 3.44 12.49 -29.91
C LEU A 231 2.16 13.35 -29.84
N ALA A 232 1.67 13.69 -28.66
CA ALA A 232 0.48 14.54 -28.50
C ALA A 232 0.74 15.97 -29.00
N LYS A 233 -0.26 16.59 -29.66
CA LYS A 233 -0.12 17.96 -30.21
C LYS A 233 0.08 19.03 -29.14
N LYS A 234 -0.61 18.93 -28.01
CA LYS A 234 -0.41 19.82 -26.86
C LYS A 234 0.83 19.35 -26.09
N LYS A 235 1.88 20.18 -26.08
CA LYS A 235 3.16 19.91 -25.41
C LYS A 235 3.35 20.90 -24.26
N GLY A 236 3.96 20.45 -23.16
CA GLY A 236 4.23 21.31 -22.00
C GLY A 236 4.28 20.63 -20.63
N GLY A 237 4.26 19.30 -20.56
CA GLY A 237 4.32 18.54 -19.29
C GLY A 237 3.26 17.44 -19.21
N ALA A 238 3.07 16.91 -18.00
CA ALA A 238 1.97 15.99 -17.69
C ALA A 238 0.61 16.69 -17.85
N PHE A 239 -0.42 15.91 -18.15
CA PHE A 239 -1.81 16.35 -18.22
C PHE A 239 -2.49 16.10 -16.86
N PRO A 240 -3.63 16.76 -16.58
CA PRO A 240 -4.51 16.36 -15.49
C PRO A 240 -4.87 14.87 -15.62
N ALA A 241 -4.83 14.15 -14.50
CA ALA A 241 -5.15 12.74 -14.45
C ALA A 241 -6.57 12.46 -14.95
N GLY A 242 -6.73 11.42 -15.76
CA GLY A 242 -7.97 11.06 -16.46
C GLY A 242 -8.27 11.86 -17.73
N SER A 243 -7.33 12.68 -18.25
CA SER A 243 -7.54 13.46 -19.48
C SER A 243 -7.80 12.62 -20.74
N PHE A 244 -7.43 11.34 -20.74
CA PHE A 244 -7.57 10.43 -21.89
C PHE A 244 -8.52 9.26 -21.56
N PRO A 245 -9.84 9.50 -21.39
CA PRO A 245 -10.80 8.47 -20.95
C PRO A 245 -10.93 7.30 -21.93
N ALA A 246 -10.63 7.51 -23.21
CA ALA A 246 -10.60 6.43 -24.21
C ALA A 246 -9.37 5.52 -24.09
N GLY A 247 -8.34 5.93 -23.35
CA GLY A 247 -7.16 5.14 -23.01
C GLY A 247 -7.33 4.23 -21.79
N ALA A 248 -8.54 4.15 -21.23
CA ALA A 248 -8.84 3.25 -20.10
C ALA A 248 -8.53 1.78 -20.42
N SER A 249 -8.02 1.04 -19.44
CA SER A 249 -8.00 -0.41 -19.49
C SER A 249 -9.41 -1.00 -19.40
N LYS A 250 -9.55 -2.31 -19.62
CA LYS A 250 -10.84 -3.02 -19.48
C LYS A 250 -11.48 -2.88 -18.09
N GLN A 251 -10.69 -2.58 -17.06
CA GLN A 251 -11.13 -2.38 -15.68
C GLN A 251 -11.44 -0.90 -15.36
N GLY A 252 -11.35 0.00 -16.34
CA GLY A 252 -11.57 1.44 -16.15
C GLY A 252 -10.37 2.19 -15.58
N VAL A 253 -9.18 1.57 -15.54
CA VAL A 253 -7.95 2.21 -15.04
C VAL A 253 -7.38 3.11 -16.14
N LEU A 254 -7.18 4.39 -15.81
CA LEU A 254 -6.76 5.46 -16.71
C LEU A 254 -5.23 5.66 -16.63
N ASP A 255 -4.68 6.24 -17.70
CA ASP A 255 -3.30 6.72 -17.79
C ASP A 255 -2.22 5.68 -17.45
N LEU A 256 -2.52 4.38 -17.58
CA LEU A 256 -1.52 3.29 -17.49
C LEU A 256 -0.49 3.29 -18.64
N ALA A 257 -0.55 4.27 -19.53
CA ALA A 257 0.37 4.44 -20.64
C ALA A 257 0.58 5.94 -20.90
N GLY A 258 1.83 6.40 -20.81
CA GLY A 258 2.17 7.81 -20.89
C GLY A 258 1.88 8.57 -19.58
N ASN A 259 1.64 9.87 -19.72
CA ASN A 259 1.55 10.87 -18.66
C ASN A 259 2.84 10.95 -17.81
N VAL A 260 2.99 10.15 -16.76
CA VAL A 260 4.22 10.06 -15.96
C VAL A 260 4.64 8.61 -15.76
N TRP A 261 5.94 8.37 -15.66
CA TRP A 261 6.43 7.07 -15.19
C TRP A 261 5.92 6.84 -13.78
N GLU A 262 5.66 5.58 -13.43
CA GLU A 262 5.09 5.23 -12.13
C GLU A 262 6.01 4.33 -11.32
N TRP A 263 6.26 4.72 -10.06
CA TRP A 263 6.93 3.86 -9.08
C TRP A 263 6.15 2.58 -8.79
N THR A 264 6.85 1.45 -8.76
CA THR A 264 6.32 0.18 -8.28
C THR A 264 7.05 -0.30 -7.03
N SER A 265 6.47 -1.28 -6.32
CA SER A 265 7.13 -1.99 -5.22
C SER A 265 8.19 -3.02 -5.68
N SER A 266 8.37 -3.21 -6.99
CA SER A 266 9.14 -4.32 -7.53
C SER A 266 10.62 -3.98 -7.75
N PRO A 267 11.56 -4.76 -7.21
CA PRO A 267 12.99 -4.57 -7.45
C PRO A 267 13.32 -4.81 -8.93
N TYR A 268 14.22 -4.01 -9.49
CA TYR A 268 14.63 -4.14 -10.87
C TYR A 268 15.52 -5.37 -11.06
N ALA A 269 14.89 -6.50 -11.38
CA ALA A 269 15.55 -7.78 -11.59
C ALA A 269 15.19 -8.40 -12.95
N ALA A 270 16.11 -9.24 -13.44
CA ALA A 270 15.92 -10.03 -14.63
C ALA A 270 14.76 -11.03 -14.48
N TYR A 271 13.96 -11.20 -15.52
CA TYR A 271 12.98 -12.28 -15.55
C TYR A 271 13.68 -13.64 -15.69
N PRO A 272 13.10 -14.73 -15.15
CA PRO A 272 13.65 -16.07 -15.31
C PRO A 272 13.84 -16.41 -16.79
N GLY A 273 15.06 -16.81 -17.18
CA GLY A 273 15.41 -17.09 -18.58
C GLY A 273 15.78 -15.86 -19.43
N TYR A 274 16.05 -14.69 -18.83
CA TYR A 274 16.64 -13.56 -19.56
C TYR A 274 17.96 -13.95 -20.22
N GLU A 275 18.10 -13.64 -21.52
CA GLU A 275 19.31 -13.85 -22.30
C GLU A 275 19.78 -12.54 -22.92
N VAL A 276 21.08 -12.26 -22.88
CA VAL A 276 21.68 -11.15 -23.62
C VAL A 276 21.55 -11.39 -25.11
N LYS A 277 21.06 -10.39 -25.85
CA LYS A 277 21.00 -10.41 -27.31
C LYS A 277 21.76 -9.23 -27.91
N VAL A 278 22.38 -9.48 -29.06
CA VAL A 278 22.93 -8.45 -29.95
C VAL A 278 22.12 -8.51 -31.24
N TYR A 279 21.62 -7.37 -31.67
CA TYR A 279 20.83 -7.26 -32.90
C TYR A 279 21.63 -6.53 -33.98
N GLU A 280 21.53 -7.02 -35.22
CA GLU A 280 22.12 -6.38 -36.39
C GLU A 280 21.03 -5.71 -37.23
N PHE A 281 21.26 -4.43 -37.54
CA PHE A 281 20.39 -3.59 -38.35
C PHE A 281 21.17 -2.98 -39.51
N GLY A 282 20.53 -2.86 -40.68
CA GLY A 282 21.17 -2.39 -41.91
C GLY A 282 21.49 -3.51 -42.89
N PHE A 283 22.28 -3.20 -43.93
CA PHE A 283 22.66 -4.15 -44.98
C PHE A 283 24.09 -3.87 -45.48
N GLY A 284 24.83 -4.93 -45.76
CA GLY A 284 26.21 -4.86 -46.28
C GLY A 284 27.14 -4.03 -45.40
N ALA A 285 27.92 -3.14 -46.02
CA ALA A 285 28.88 -2.27 -45.31
C ALA A 285 28.25 -1.22 -44.36
N LYS A 286 26.92 -1.17 -44.23
CA LYS A 286 26.19 -0.27 -43.31
C LYS A 286 25.52 -1.01 -42.14
N THR A 287 25.85 -2.28 -41.91
CA THR A 287 25.34 -3.02 -40.75
C THR A 287 25.88 -2.42 -39.44
N ARG A 288 24.99 -2.20 -38.49
CA ARG A 288 25.28 -1.75 -37.11
C ARG A 288 24.84 -2.82 -36.13
N GLN A 289 25.72 -3.17 -35.20
CA GLN A 289 25.37 -3.96 -34.01
C GLN A 289 24.80 -3.07 -32.90
N VAL A 290 23.75 -3.55 -32.26
CA VAL A 290 23.09 -2.93 -31.11
C VAL A 290 23.01 -3.95 -29.99
N ASN A 291 23.72 -3.68 -28.90
CA ASN A 291 23.76 -4.55 -27.72
C ASN A 291 22.51 -4.29 -26.86
N ALA A 292 21.61 -5.26 -26.78
CA ALA A 292 20.39 -5.17 -25.99
C ALA A 292 20.65 -5.72 -24.57
N VAL A 293 21.45 -4.99 -23.80
CA VAL A 293 21.83 -5.35 -22.41
C VAL A 293 21.11 -4.43 -21.44
N ALA A 294 20.27 -5.01 -20.58
CA ALA A 294 19.64 -4.32 -19.46
C ALA A 294 20.64 -4.04 -18.31
N ASP A 295 20.47 -2.90 -17.63
CA ASP A 295 21.26 -2.50 -16.46
C ASP A 295 20.75 -3.21 -15.19
N TRP A 296 21.32 -4.36 -14.86
CA TRP A 296 20.99 -5.14 -13.67
C TRP A 296 21.72 -4.70 -12.39
N THR A 297 22.14 -3.44 -12.30
CA THR A 297 22.74 -2.89 -11.05
C THR A 297 21.77 -3.05 -9.86
N PRO A 298 22.18 -3.71 -8.75
CA PRO A 298 21.33 -3.92 -7.57
C PRO A 298 20.84 -2.64 -6.90
N GLY A 299 19.71 -2.72 -6.19
CA GLY A 299 19.15 -1.61 -5.39
C GLY A 299 18.14 -0.73 -6.12
N LYS A 300 18.05 -0.85 -7.45
CA LYS A 300 17.08 -0.13 -8.30
C LYS A 300 15.69 -0.71 -8.19
N GLN A 301 14.69 0.15 -8.42
CA GLN A 301 13.27 -0.23 -8.49
C GLN A 301 12.76 -0.14 -9.93
N VAL A 302 11.70 -0.90 -10.21
CA VAL A 302 11.01 -0.86 -11.51
C VAL A 302 10.08 0.36 -11.56
N VAL A 303 10.20 1.15 -12.62
CA VAL A 303 9.19 2.13 -13.05
C VAL A 303 8.51 1.68 -14.36
N VAL A 304 7.23 2.01 -14.51
CA VAL A 304 6.35 1.55 -15.60
C VAL A 304 5.58 2.72 -16.24
N GLY A 305 4.80 2.45 -17.29
CA GLY A 305 3.87 3.41 -17.91
C GLY A 305 4.45 4.22 -19.08
N GLY A 306 5.72 4.65 -19.01
CA GLY A 306 6.21 5.70 -19.90
C GLY A 306 5.77 7.09 -19.42
N SER A 307 6.05 8.16 -20.17
CA SER A 307 5.63 9.52 -19.79
C SER A 307 5.34 10.41 -21.00
N PHE A 308 4.89 11.65 -20.74
CA PHE A 308 4.73 12.71 -21.75
C PHE A 308 6.03 13.02 -22.53
N GLN A 309 7.20 12.62 -22.02
CA GLN A 309 8.49 12.78 -22.69
C GLN A 309 8.78 11.68 -23.71
N ASN A 310 8.07 10.55 -23.67
CA ASN A 310 8.36 9.36 -24.48
C ASN A 310 7.32 9.12 -25.57
N GLY A 311 7.72 8.41 -26.64
CA GLY A 311 6.83 7.99 -27.72
C GLY A 311 6.11 6.67 -27.42
N SER A 312 5.24 6.25 -28.34
CA SER A 312 4.38 5.06 -28.23
C SER A 312 5.11 3.74 -27.91
N LEU A 313 6.39 3.61 -28.27
CA LEU A 313 7.19 2.42 -27.98
C LEU A 313 7.47 2.22 -26.47
N MET A 314 7.57 3.32 -25.71
CA MET A 314 7.81 3.29 -24.26
C MET A 314 6.50 3.34 -23.45
N ALA A 315 5.37 3.63 -24.10
CA ALA A 315 4.04 3.65 -23.50
C ALA A 315 3.36 2.27 -23.54
N ARG A 316 4.11 1.19 -23.78
CA ARG A 316 3.55 -0.18 -23.88
C ARG A 316 3.28 -0.75 -22.50
N ALA A 317 2.26 -1.61 -22.43
CA ALA A 317 1.85 -2.31 -21.22
C ALA A 317 2.93 -3.22 -20.62
N THR A 318 4.00 -3.56 -21.37
CA THR A 318 5.14 -4.37 -20.90
C THR A 318 6.37 -3.55 -20.51
N THR A 319 6.37 -2.23 -20.78
CA THR A 319 7.57 -1.42 -20.61
C THR A 319 7.89 -1.19 -19.13
N ARG A 320 9.14 -1.56 -18.79
CA ARG A 320 9.74 -1.44 -17.47
C ARG A 320 11.11 -0.79 -17.60
N ARG A 321 11.49 0.07 -16.66
CA ARG A 321 12.83 0.64 -16.56
C ARG A 321 13.35 0.60 -15.13
N ALA A 322 14.68 0.58 -15.00
CA ALA A 322 15.35 0.79 -13.73
C ALA A 322 15.37 2.28 -13.38
N ALA A 323 15.14 2.59 -12.11
CA ALA A 323 15.37 3.91 -11.53
C ALA A 323 16.00 3.77 -10.13
N GLU A 324 16.88 4.70 -9.76
CA GLU A 324 17.50 4.75 -8.43
C GLU A 324 16.45 5.17 -7.38
N ARG A 325 16.51 4.64 -6.15
CA ARG A 325 15.45 4.89 -5.14
C ARG A 325 15.29 6.36 -4.72
N ASP A 326 16.31 7.19 -4.91
CA ASP A 326 16.38 8.63 -4.66
C ASP A 326 16.15 9.47 -5.94
N GLN A 327 15.90 8.83 -7.08
CA GLN A 327 15.60 9.50 -8.33
C GLN A 327 14.28 10.27 -8.21
N ALA A 328 14.29 11.53 -8.63
CA ALA A 328 13.09 12.38 -8.65
C ALA A 328 13.19 13.30 -9.87
N SER A 329 12.17 13.29 -10.73
CA SER A 329 12.11 14.08 -11.97
C SER A 329 10.71 14.61 -12.24
N ASP A 330 10.60 15.47 -13.26
CA ASP A 330 9.36 16.12 -13.74
C ASP A 330 8.36 15.15 -14.41
N ALA A 331 8.76 13.91 -14.63
CA ALA A 331 8.03 12.91 -15.39
C ALA A 331 7.96 11.54 -14.68
N LEU A 332 8.13 11.52 -13.35
CA LEU A 332 8.08 10.33 -12.51
C LEU A 332 7.21 10.60 -11.27
N GLY A 333 6.09 9.90 -11.20
CA GLY A 333 5.12 9.88 -10.11
C GLY A 333 4.76 8.45 -9.71
N PHE A 334 3.52 8.20 -9.29
CA PHE A 334 3.07 6.88 -8.84
C PHE A 334 1.54 6.77 -8.71
N ARG A 335 1.02 5.53 -8.61
CA ARG A 335 -0.32 5.22 -8.11
C ARG A 335 -0.31 4.16 -7.01
N CYS A 336 -1.35 4.11 -6.20
CA CYS A 336 -1.47 3.14 -5.11
C CYS A 336 -2.37 1.96 -5.45
N ALA A 337 -2.12 0.84 -4.77
CA ALA A 337 -2.90 -0.40 -4.79
C ALA A 337 -3.21 -0.86 -3.36
N ALA A 338 -4.13 -1.82 -3.22
CA ALA A 338 -4.39 -2.52 -1.97
C ALA A 338 -4.77 -3.98 -2.21
N SER A 339 -4.38 -4.87 -1.32
CA SER A 339 -4.76 -6.28 -1.34
C SER A 339 -6.23 -6.48 -0.92
N LEU A 340 -6.85 -7.62 -1.25
CA LEU A 340 -8.24 -7.92 -0.81
C LEU A 340 -8.33 -8.27 0.67
N ALA A 341 -7.31 -8.90 1.24
CA ALA A 341 -7.21 -9.16 2.66
C ALA A 341 -7.02 -7.82 3.42
N PRO A 342 -7.95 -7.40 4.30
CA PRO A 342 -7.76 -6.23 5.13
C PRO A 342 -6.55 -6.40 6.05
N GLY A 343 -5.78 -5.33 6.26
CA GLY A 343 -4.60 -5.35 7.13
C GLY A 343 -3.33 -6.00 6.56
N LEU A 344 -3.42 -6.87 5.54
CA LEU A 344 -2.24 -7.56 4.96
C LEU A 344 -1.13 -6.59 4.56
N ASP A 345 -1.46 -5.56 3.77
CA ASP A 345 -0.48 -4.57 3.28
C ASP A 345 0.19 -3.80 4.43
N LEU A 346 -0.53 -3.57 5.54
CA LEU A 346 0.00 -2.94 6.75
C LEU A 346 0.89 -3.90 7.54
N ALA A 347 0.48 -5.15 7.69
CA ALA A 347 1.23 -6.18 8.41
C ALA A 347 2.58 -6.45 7.72
N GLU A 348 2.61 -6.53 6.39
CA GLU A 348 3.85 -6.62 5.60
C GLU A 348 4.74 -5.37 5.78
N ALA A 349 4.17 -4.17 5.73
CA ALA A 349 4.92 -2.92 5.92
C ALA A 349 5.53 -2.81 7.35
N ILE A 350 4.76 -3.17 8.39
CA ILE A 350 5.24 -3.20 9.78
C ILE A 350 6.36 -4.23 9.94
N LEU A 351 6.23 -5.40 9.33
CA LEU A 351 7.26 -6.46 9.35
C LEU A 351 8.56 -6.08 8.63
N ALA A 352 8.48 -5.20 7.63
CA ALA A 352 9.64 -4.72 6.88
C ALA A 352 10.33 -3.52 7.56
N ASP A 353 9.55 -2.52 8.00
CA ASP A 353 10.07 -1.22 8.46
C ASP A 353 10.31 -1.15 9.98
N GLU A 354 9.41 -1.71 10.80
CA GLU A 354 9.41 -1.52 12.26
C GLU A 354 9.93 -2.74 13.00
N LEU A 355 9.39 -3.92 12.69
CA LEU A 355 9.86 -5.20 13.19
C LEU A 355 11.08 -5.68 12.39
N THR A 356 12.16 -4.89 12.41
CA THR A 356 13.47 -5.27 11.86
C THR A 356 14.08 -6.44 12.65
N SER A 357 15.24 -6.96 12.21
CA SER A 357 15.97 -8.02 12.94
C SER A 357 16.29 -7.67 14.39
N ASN A 358 16.40 -6.38 14.71
CA ASN A 358 16.80 -5.91 16.04
C ASN A 358 15.59 -5.67 16.96
N ALA A 359 14.41 -5.45 16.39
CA ALA A 359 13.15 -5.27 17.13
C ALA A 359 12.33 -6.57 17.27
N ARG A 360 12.69 -7.62 16.52
CA ARG A 360 12.04 -8.92 16.61
C ARG A 360 12.61 -9.77 17.76
N PRO A 361 11.76 -10.44 18.56
CA PRO A 361 12.23 -11.37 19.57
C PRO A 361 12.89 -12.60 18.91
N LEU A 362 13.80 -13.21 19.66
CA LEU A 362 14.40 -14.51 19.32
C LEU A 362 13.68 -15.62 20.08
N GLU A 363 13.34 -16.69 19.40
CA GLU A 363 12.92 -17.96 20.01
C GLU A 363 13.89 -19.07 19.59
N ASP A 364 14.46 -19.73 20.59
CA ASP A 364 15.45 -20.82 20.45
C ASP A 364 16.63 -20.47 19.50
N GLY A 365 17.04 -19.20 19.51
CA GLY A 365 18.14 -18.65 18.70
C GLY A 365 17.75 -18.18 17.30
N ALA A 366 16.48 -18.31 16.89
CA ALA A 366 15.97 -17.84 15.60
C ALA A 366 15.02 -16.65 15.75
N LEU A 367 14.96 -15.76 14.75
CA LEU A 367 13.97 -14.68 14.73
C LEU A 367 12.55 -15.25 14.65
N VAL A 368 11.65 -14.72 15.47
CA VAL A 368 10.22 -15.06 15.38
C VAL A 368 9.68 -14.69 14.00
N ALA A 369 9.05 -15.69 13.36
CA ALA A 369 8.34 -15.52 12.11
C ALA A 369 6.85 -15.24 12.38
N PHE A 370 6.27 -14.34 11.59
CA PHE A 370 4.85 -13.95 11.66
C PHE A 370 4.12 -14.34 10.37
N ALA A 371 2.79 -14.44 10.44
CA ALA A 371 1.92 -14.78 9.30
C ALA A 371 1.00 -13.58 8.96
N PRO A 372 1.46 -12.62 8.14
CA PRO A 372 0.68 -11.42 7.80
C PRO A 372 -0.59 -11.73 6.99
N ASP A 373 -0.62 -12.86 6.30
CA ASP A 373 -1.76 -13.45 5.62
C ASP A 373 -2.83 -14.04 6.56
N GLU A 374 -2.47 -14.30 7.83
CA GLU A 374 -3.38 -14.76 8.88
C GLU A 374 -3.81 -13.63 9.85
N CYS A 375 -3.59 -12.35 9.49
CA CYS A 375 -3.93 -11.23 10.35
C CYS A 375 -5.45 -10.96 10.45
N ALA A 376 -5.91 -10.63 11.67
CA ALA A 376 -7.25 -10.12 11.92
C ALA A 376 -7.17 -8.58 12.02
N ALA A 377 -7.88 -7.86 11.14
CA ALA A 377 -7.74 -6.42 11.00
C ALA A 377 -9.06 -5.70 10.75
N ALA A 378 -9.13 -4.47 11.24
CA ALA A 378 -10.15 -3.49 10.92
C ALA A 378 -9.47 -2.25 10.31
N GLN A 379 -9.99 -1.76 9.19
CA GLN A 379 -9.54 -0.53 8.52
C GLN A 379 -10.74 0.38 8.20
N ARG A 380 -10.57 1.69 8.36
CA ARG A 380 -11.55 2.71 7.99
C ARG A 380 -10.84 3.87 7.31
N TRP A 381 -11.51 4.48 6.33
CA TRP A 381 -11.04 5.70 5.68
C TRP A 381 -12.06 6.82 5.91
N THR A 382 -11.55 8.04 6.08
CA THR A 382 -12.29 9.27 5.82
C THR A 382 -11.78 9.84 4.50
N SER A 383 -12.71 10.27 3.64
CA SER A 383 -12.36 10.78 2.32
C SER A 383 -13.30 11.87 1.85
N GLU A 384 -12.77 12.82 1.10
CA GLU A 384 -13.50 13.95 0.53
C GLU A 384 -13.48 13.89 -1.01
N PRO A 385 -14.56 14.29 -1.71
CA PRO A 385 -14.49 14.52 -3.15
C PRO A 385 -13.54 15.69 -3.46
N SER A 386 -12.96 15.71 -4.66
CA SER A 386 -12.24 16.92 -5.12
C SER A 386 -13.21 18.09 -5.28
N THR A 387 -12.69 19.29 -5.06
CA THR A 387 -13.35 20.54 -5.47
C THR A 387 -12.82 21.08 -6.81
N ALA A 388 -11.76 20.47 -7.35
CA ALA A 388 -11.15 20.89 -8.61
C ALA A 388 -12.02 20.49 -9.81
N LEU A 389 -12.17 21.42 -10.75
CA LEU A 389 -12.95 21.20 -11.97
C LEU A 389 -12.25 20.15 -12.86
N GLY A 390 -13.00 19.12 -13.26
CA GLY A 390 -12.50 18.06 -14.13
C GLY A 390 -11.93 16.84 -13.40
N ALA A 391 -12.11 16.72 -12.08
CA ALA A 391 -11.75 15.51 -11.34
C ALA A 391 -12.45 14.25 -11.92
N PRO A 392 -11.75 13.11 -12.05
CA PRO A 392 -12.33 11.88 -12.58
C PRO A 392 -13.55 11.37 -11.80
N PRO A 393 -14.50 10.66 -12.44
CA PRO A 393 -15.63 10.04 -11.74
C PRO A 393 -15.16 9.08 -10.63
N GLY A 394 -15.72 9.23 -9.43
CA GLY A 394 -15.34 8.41 -8.27
C GLY A 394 -14.03 8.80 -7.60
N TYR A 395 -13.35 9.87 -8.05
CA TYR A 395 -12.17 10.41 -7.38
C TYR A 395 -12.51 10.87 -5.96
N ALA A 396 -11.66 10.48 -5.00
CA ALA A 396 -11.69 10.97 -3.63
C ALA A 396 -10.27 11.14 -3.09
N ARG A 397 -10.07 12.17 -2.26
CA ARG A 397 -8.87 12.35 -1.44
C ARG A 397 -9.09 11.64 -0.10
N VAL A 398 -8.25 10.67 0.24
CA VAL A 398 -8.15 10.17 1.62
C VAL A 398 -7.65 11.32 2.51
N THR A 399 -8.32 11.56 3.63
CA THR A 399 -7.95 12.60 4.61
C THR A 399 -7.58 12.04 5.98
N ASP A 400 -8.08 10.85 6.31
CA ASP A 400 -7.71 10.08 7.50
C ASP A 400 -7.85 8.59 7.18
N HIS A 401 -6.94 7.78 7.73
CA HIS A 401 -7.01 6.32 7.68
C HIS A 401 -6.84 5.80 9.10
N ARG A 402 -7.75 4.95 9.57
CA ARG A 402 -7.71 4.32 10.89
C ARG A 402 -7.60 2.83 10.75
N PHE A 403 -6.79 2.22 11.60
CA PHE A 403 -6.67 0.77 11.65
C PHE A 403 -6.40 0.24 13.05
N ALA A 404 -6.78 -1.02 13.25
CA ALA A 404 -6.29 -1.88 14.31
C ALA A 404 -6.14 -3.28 13.74
N LEU A 405 -4.99 -3.92 13.95
CA LEU A 405 -4.71 -5.27 13.45
C LEU A 405 -3.89 -6.09 14.43
N PHE A 406 -4.12 -7.40 14.42
CA PHE A 406 -3.31 -8.39 15.11
C PHE A 406 -2.78 -9.40 14.10
N THR A 407 -1.47 -9.61 14.09
CA THR A 407 -0.79 -10.59 13.22
C THR A 407 -0.17 -11.70 14.08
N PRO A 408 -0.55 -12.97 13.90
CA PRO A 408 0.00 -14.07 14.71
C PRO A 408 1.45 -14.42 14.34
N VAL A 409 2.12 -15.10 15.26
CA VAL A 409 3.33 -15.87 14.91
C VAL A 409 2.97 -17.03 13.97
N LYS A 410 3.87 -17.33 13.05
CA LYS A 410 3.66 -18.34 11.99
C LYS A 410 3.53 -19.78 12.52
N GLN A 411 4.14 -20.07 13.68
CA GLN A 411 3.96 -21.33 14.38
C GLN A 411 4.45 -21.22 15.84
N LEU A 412 3.63 -21.65 16.79
CA LEU A 412 4.02 -21.84 18.19
C LEU A 412 4.83 -23.14 18.36
N ALA A 413 5.79 -23.12 19.29
CA ALA A 413 6.67 -24.25 19.55
C ALA A 413 6.01 -25.45 20.30
N CYS A 414 4.68 -25.47 20.45
CA CYS A 414 3.88 -26.43 21.22
C CYS A 414 2.99 -27.35 20.35
N ASN A 415 2.48 -28.44 20.95
CA ASN A 415 1.53 -29.38 20.32
C ASN A 415 0.09 -29.27 20.87
N ASP A 416 -0.08 -28.70 22.06
CA ASP A 416 -1.33 -28.61 22.84
C ASP A 416 -1.31 -27.39 23.78
N ARG A 417 -2.43 -27.08 24.45
CA ARG A 417 -2.54 -25.97 25.41
C ARG A 417 -1.61 -26.15 26.63
N VAL A 418 -1.60 -27.34 27.22
CA VAL A 418 -0.83 -27.63 28.46
C VAL A 418 0.68 -27.48 28.23
N GLY A 419 1.18 -27.96 27.09
CA GLY A 419 2.57 -27.78 26.68
C GLY A 419 2.93 -26.32 26.39
N PHE A 420 1.98 -25.52 25.91
CA PHE A 420 2.17 -24.08 25.72
C PHE A 420 2.23 -23.31 27.05
N GLU A 421 1.34 -23.64 27.99
CA GLU A 421 1.34 -23.07 29.34
C GLU A 421 2.65 -23.39 30.08
N ARG A 422 3.09 -24.66 30.01
CA ARG A 422 4.37 -25.07 30.58
C ARG A 422 5.55 -24.34 29.93
N LEU A 423 5.58 -24.26 28.59
CA LEU A 423 6.61 -23.54 27.84
C LEU A 423 6.69 -22.06 28.25
N SER A 424 5.54 -21.41 28.47
CA SER A 424 5.45 -20.02 28.93
C SER A 424 6.18 -19.84 30.26
N LEU A 425 5.83 -20.63 31.28
CA LEU A 425 6.45 -20.56 32.61
C LEU A 425 7.94 -20.95 32.58
N GLU A 426 8.31 -21.97 31.81
CA GLU A 426 9.70 -22.42 31.65
C GLU A 426 10.57 -21.34 30.99
N ARG A 427 10.10 -20.70 29.92
CA ARG A 427 10.84 -19.64 29.23
C ARG A 427 10.98 -18.37 30.09
N ILE A 428 9.97 -17.99 30.86
CA ILE A 428 10.04 -16.89 31.84
C ILE A 428 11.08 -17.18 32.94
N ALA A 429 11.18 -18.43 33.41
CA ALA A 429 12.20 -18.83 34.38
C ALA A 429 13.63 -18.85 33.80
N GLN A 430 13.78 -19.25 32.54
CA GLN A 430 15.09 -19.36 31.87
C GLN A 430 15.63 -18.03 31.32
N THR A 431 14.75 -17.17 30.80
CA THR A 431 15.12 -15.98 30.01
C THR A 431 14.54 -14.67 30.54
N GLY A 432 13.59 -14.72 31.48
CA GLY A 432 12.83 -13.55 31.94
C GLY A 432 11.72 -13.10 30.98
N ALA A 433 11.59 -13.71 29.80
CA ALA A 433 10.62 -13.32 28.77
C ALA A 433 9.51 -14.36 28.56
N ALA A 434 8.30 -13.88 28.30
CA ALA A 434 7.17 -14.70 27.87
C ALA A 434 7.26 -15.02 26.36
N PRO A 435 6.79 -16.20 25.88
CA PRO A 435 6.78 -16.55 24.47
C PRO A 435 5.89 -15.61 23.64
N CYS A 436 6.36 -15.25 22.44
CA CYS A 436 5.64 -14.34 21.56
C CYS A 436 4.50 -15.08 20.83
N VAL A 437 3.33 -14.45 20.74
CA VAL A 437 2.14 -14.98 20.04
C VAL A 437 1.74 -14.16 18.82
N GLY A 438 2.23 -12.92 18.70
CA GLY A 438 1.97 -12.06 17.56
C GLY A 438 2.46 -10.64 17.79
N PHE A 439 2.07 -9.74 16.88
CA PHE A 439 2.13 -8.30 17.13
C PHE A 439 0.76 -7.66 16.92
N PHE A 440 0.48 -6.63 17.70
CA PHE A 440 -0.70 -5.79 17.59
C PHE A 440 -0.27 -4.39 17.14
N ALA A 441 -1.03 -3.77 16.24
CA ALA A 441 -0.74 -2.42 15.76
C ALA A 441 -2.02 -1.61 15.59
N THR A 442 -1.98 -0.34 15.98
CA THR A 442 -3.10 0.60 15.90
C THR A 442 -2.61 2.03 15.74
N ASN A 443 -3.36 2.87 15.04
CA ASN A 443 -3.17 4.33 15.02
C ASN A 443 -4.30 5.10 15.73
N ALA A 444 -5.12 4.40 16.52
CA ALA A 444 -6.10 4.97 17.43
C ALA A 444 -5.87 4.44 18.86
N ARG A 445 -6.14 5.29 19.84
CA ARG A 445 -5.95 4.96 21.27
C ARG A 445 -6.98 3.91 21.71
N VAL A 446 -6.48 2.86 22.35
CA VAL A 446 -7.27 1.80 22.96
C VAL A 446 -7.44 2.14 24.45
N VAL A 447 -8.67 2.10 24.94
CA VAL A 447 -9.03 2.33 26.34
C VAL A 447 -8.93 1.04 27.15
N GLU A 448 -9.32 -0.09 26.56
CA GLU A 448 -9.22 -1.41 27.20
C GLU A 448 -8.64 -2.44 26.21
N PRO A 449 -7.40 -2.94 26.41
CA PRO A 449 -6.41 -2.45 27.38
C PRO A 449 -5.93 -1.03 27.02
N GLU A 450 -5.48 -0.25 28.01
CA GLU A 450 -5.08 1.16 27.79
C GLU A 450 -3.76 1.27 27.01
N LEU A 451 -3.85 1.30 25.68
CA LEU A 451 -2.72 1.35 24.75
C LEU A 451 -2.78 2.63 23.90
N GLU A 452 -1.66 3.32 23.85
CA GLU A 452 -1.45 4.43 22.90
C GLU A 452 -1.32 3.92 21.46
N PRO A 453 -1.46 4.81 20.45
CA PRO A 453 -1.10 4.49 19.07
C PRO A 453 0.34 3.96 18.95
N GLY A 454 0.54 2.85 18.21
CA GLY A 454 1.85 2.23 18.02
C GLY A 454 1.80 0.76 17.62
N VAL A 455 2.97 0.14 17.58
CA VAL A 455 3.17 -1.30 17.36
C VAL A 455 3.67 -1.96 18.65
N TYR A 456 3.05 -3.09 18.99
CA TYR A 456 3.28 -3.84 20.22
C TYR A 456 3.60 -5.29 19.89
N LEU A 457 4.70 -5.80 20.44
CA LEU A 457 4.93 -7.23 20.55
C LEU A 457 3.95 -7.81 21.57
N VAL A 458 3.30 -8.92 21.24
CA VAL A 458 2.33 -9.56 22.13
C VAL A 458 2.85 -10.94 22.54
N ALA A 459 2.88 -11.20 23.85
CA ALA A 459 3.38 -12.43 24.45
C ALA A 459 2.35 -13.07 25.38
N TRP A 460 2.45 -14.39 25.58
CA TRP A 460 1.56 -15.16 26.46
C TRP A 460 2.22 -15.54 27.78
N ARG A 461 1.63 -15.12 28.89
CA ARG A 461 2.01 -15.50 30.25
C ARG A 461 0.91 -16.36 30.86
N ALA A 462 1.17 -17.66 30.96
CA ALA A 462 0.23 -18.62 31.56
C ALA A 462 0.11 -18.44 33.08
N GLN A 463 -1.04 -18.82 33.64
CA GLN A 463 -1.24 -18.94 35.09
C GLN A 463 -0.23 -19.90 35.73
N GLY A 464 0.21 -19.56 36.95
CA GLY A 464 1.22 -20.31 37.70
C GLY A 464 2.21 -19.37 38.40
N LEU A 465 2.86 -19.88 39.45
CA LEU A 465 3.98 -19.18 40.07
C LEU A 465 5.23 -19.34 39.20
N ARG A 466 5.93 -18.24 38.95
CA ARG A 466 7.27 -18.25 38.38
C ARG A 466 8.20 -19.02 39.31
N ARG A 467 9.09 -19.86 38.75
CA ARG A 467 10.24 -20.38 39.49
C ARG A 467 11.30 -19.29 39.52
N GLU A 468 11.72 -18.87 40.71
CA GLU A 468 12.74 -17.84 40.91
C GLU A 468 14.01 -18.16 40.09
N GLY A 469 14.44 -17.20 39.27
CA GLY A 469 15.68 -17.30 38.50
C GLY A 469 16.89 -17.00 39.39
N PRO A 470 18.08 -17.59 39.11
CA PRO A 470 19.26 -17.45 39.97
C PRO A 470 19.92 -16.06 39.97
N ASN A 471 19.30 -15.01 39.39
CA ASN A 471 19.86 -13.66 39.30
C ASN A 471 18.78 -12.58 39.03
N GLU A 472 17.81 -12.40 39.93
CA GLU A 472 16.80 -11.35 39.80
C GLU A 472 17.27 -10.03 40.45
N LYS A 473 17.71 -9.08 39.60
CA LYS A 473 18.09 -7.70 39.99
C LYS A 473 17.10 -6.62 39.51
N HIS A 474 16.02 -7.04 38.86
CA HIS A 474 14.97 -6.18 38.32
C HIS A 474 13.61 -6.68 38.83
N PRO A 475 12.59 -5.82 38.97
CA PRO A 475 11.25 -6.26 39.32
C PRO A 475 10.75 -7.28 38.30
N THR A 476 10.02 -8.27 38.79
CA THR A 476 9.35 -9.29 37.99
C THR A 476 8.33 -8.66 37.02
N LEU A 477 7.95 -9.40 35.98
CA LEU A 477 6.88 -8.97 35.07
C LEU A 477 5.56 -8.74 35.83
N GLU A 478 5.30 -9.59 36.81
CA GLU A 478 4.17 -9.50 37.74
C GLU A 478 4.20 -8.20 38.56
N GLU A 479 5.35 -7.81 39.13
CA GLU A 479 5.50 -6.55 39.87
C GLU A 479 5.43 -5.32 38.96
N ALA A 480 6.04 -5.40 37.77
CA ALA A 480 6.09 -4.28 36.81
C ALA A 480 4.71 -3.93 36.21
N LEU A 481 3.79 -4.90 36.12
CA LEU A 481 2.45 -4.73 35.56
C LEU A 481 1.31 -4.97 36.57
N GLY A 482 1.61 -5.31 37.83
CA GLY A 482 0.61 -5.60 38.86
C GLY A 482 -0.24 -6.85 38.60
N LEU A 483 0.35 -7.89 37.99
CA LEU A 483 -0.39 -9.08 37.55
C LEU A 483 -0.71 -10.03 38.70
N ASP A 484 -1.91 -10.62 38.70
CA ASP A 484 -2.18 -11.81 39.53
C ASP A 484 -1.52 -13.04 38.86
N PRO A 485 -0.53 -13.69 39.49
CA PRO A 485 0.14 -14.85 38.90
C PRO A 485 -0.77 -16.08 38.77
N ARG A 486 -1.96 -16.07 39.36
CA ARG A 486 -2.96 -17.16 39.27
C ARG A 486 -3.87 -17.04 38.05
N LEU A 487 -3.63 -16.06 37.17
CA LEU A 487 -4.41 -15.83 35.96
C LEU A 487 -3.53 -15.88 34.70
N ASP A 488 -4.18 -16.17 33.58
CA ASP A 488 -3.62 -16.10 32.23
C ASP A 488 -3.63 -14.64 31.72
N TRP A 489 -2.54 -14.22 31.06
CA TRP A 489 -2.36 -12.86 30.57
C TRP A 489 -1.74 -12.83 29.17
N LEU A 490 -2.30 -11.99 28.29
CA LEU A 490 -1.54 -11.42 27.17
C LEU A 490 -0.79 -10.19 27.65
N ILE A 491 0.47 -10.09 27.28
CA ILE A 491 1.38 -8.99 27.60
C ILE A 491 1.66 -8.22 26.31
N PHE A 492 1.39 -6.92 26.32
CA PHE A 492 1.69 -5.99 25.23
C PHE A 492 2.95 -5.22 25.61
N SER A 493 4.04 -5.44 24.87
CA SER A 493 5.31 -4.74 25.04
C SER A 493 5.62 -3.83 23.85
N ARG A 494 6.27 -2.71 24.10
CA ARG A 494 6.83 -1.86 23.04
C ARG A 494 8.00 -2.57 22.34
N LEU A 495 8.42 -2.04 21.19
CA LEU A 495 9.52 -2.61 20.40
C LEU A 495 10.90 -2.52 21.09
N ASP A 496 11.03 -1.70 22.13
CA ASP A 496 12.20 -1.65 23.02
C ASP A 496 12.20 -2.75 24.10
N GLY A 497 11.16 -3.61 24.11
CA GLY A 497 10.96 -4.67 25.10
C GLY A 497 10.18 -4.25 26.35
N THR A 498 9.93 -2.96 26.56
CA THR A 498 9.25 -2.44 27.75
C THR A 498 7.79 -2.94 27.80
N PRO A 499 7.39 -3.67 28.86
CA PRO A 499 5.99 -4.06 29.04
C PRO A 499 5.11 -2.82 29.21
N ALA A 500 4.07 -2.68 28.38
CA ALA A 500 3.17 -1.54 28.40
C ALA A 500 1.87 -1.84 29.14
N ARG A 501 1.20 -2.96 28.81
CA ARG A 501 -0.06 -3.40 29.45
C ARG A 501 -0.18 -4.92 29.44
N ALA A 502 -1.09 -5.43 30.26
CA ALA A 502 -1.60 -6.78 30.14
C ALA A 502 -3.12 -6.78 29.94
N LEU A 503 -3.64 -7.81 29.27
CA LEU A 503 -5.07 -8.09 29.15
C LEU A 503 -5.32 -9.55 29.52
N ARG A 504 -6.32 -9.78 30.37
CA ARG A 504 -6.80 -11.15 30.62
C ARG A 504 -7.60 -11.63 29.42
N VAL A 505 -7.20 -12.77 28.86
CA VAL A 505 -7.94 -13.50 27.83
C VAL A 505 -7.77 -15.00 28.06
N ASP A 506 -8.77 -15.78 27.65
CA ASP A 506 -8.71 -17.24 27.70
C ASP A 506 -8.38 -17.77 26.28
N LEU A 507 -7.49 -18.77 26.19
CA LEU A 507 -7.20 -19.48 24.93
C LEU A 507 -7.97 -20.80 24.84
N GLU A 508 -8.66 -21.04 23.73
CA GLU A 508 -9.41 -22.28 23.52
C GLU A 508 -8.69 -23.19 22.52
N TRP A 509 -8.66 -24.51 22.78
CA TRP A 509 -8.08 -25.45 21.82
C TRP A 509 -9.09 -25.79 20.72
N VAL A 510 -8.79 -25.41 19.47
CA VAL A 510 -9.73 -25.50 18.35
C VAL A 510 -9.12 -26.18 17.12
N GLY A 511 -9.98 -26.51 16.16
CA GLY A 511 -9.54 -26.76 14.78
C GLY A 511 -9.15 -25.46 14.07
N THR A 512 -8.65 -25.54 12.84
CA THR A 512 -8.41 -24.35 12.00
C THR A 512 -9.69 -23.55 11.78
N ARG A 513 -9.63 -22.24 12.04
CA ARG A 513 -10.65 -21.24 11.70
C ARG A 513 -9.93 -20.04 11.08
N ALA A 514 -10.54 -19.42 10.07
CA ALA A 514 -10.01 -18.21 9.44
C ALA A 514 -10.02 -17.03 10.44
N PRO A 515 -9.11 -16.04 10.29
CA PRO A 515 -9.15 -14.83 11.11
C PRO A 515 -10.41 -14.01 10.82
N GLU A 516 -10.96 -13.38 11.86
CA GLU A 516 -12.16 -12.57 11.81
C GLU A 516 -11.98 -11.30 12.64
N ALA A 517 -12.43 -10.17 12.12
CA ALA A 517 -12.58 -8.91 12.83
C ALA A 517 -14.07 -8.54 12.85
N VAL A 518 -14.63 -8.34 14.05
CA VAL A 518 -16.06 -8.09 14.22
C VAL A 518 -16.25 -6.88 15.11
N LEU A 519 -17.03 -5.91 14.64
CA LEU A 519 -17.54 -4.84 15.49
C LEU A 519 -18.81 -5.34 16.17
N VAL A 520 -18.78 -5.46 17.49
CA VAL A 520 -19.94 -5.86 18.30
C VAL A 520 -20.47 -4.66 19.08
N GLU A 521 -21.79 -4.51 19.12
CA GLU A 521 -22.42 -3.71 20.17
C GLU A 521 -22.18 -4.42 21.51
N PRO A 522 -21.88 -3.70 22.60
CA PRO A 522 -21.72 -4.32 23.90
C PRO A 522 -23.06 -4.94 24.34
N GLU A 523 -23.11 -6.27 24.47
CA GLU A 523 -24.17 -6.94 25.23
C GLU A 523 -24.23 -6.31 26.61
N SER A 524 -25.45 -6.02 27.09
CA SER A 524 -25.71 -5.15 28.24
C SER A 524 -24.83 -5.48 29.44
N ALA A 525 -23.75 -4.71 29.63
CA ALA A 525 -22.88 -4.83 30.78
C ALA A 525 -23.70 -4.62 32.07
N PRO A 526 -23.35 -5.29 33.18
CA PRO A 526 -24.04 -5.08 34.45
C PRO A 526 -24.01 -3.60 34.81
N ARG A 527 -25.20 -3.01 35.04
CA ARG A 527 -25.34 -1.60 35.39
C ARG A 527 -24.64 -1.29 36.72
N THR A 528 -23.44 -0.76 36.64
CA THR A 528 -22.91 0.17 37.65
C THR A 528 -23.40 1.57 37.29
N ASP A 529 -23.87 2.32 38.29
CA ASP A 529 -24.86 3.41 38.11
C ASP A 529 -24.34 4.71 37.45
N THR A 530 -23.17 4.70 36.79
CA THR A 530 -22.45 5.94 36.44
C THR A 530 -21.81 6.01 35.04
N ALA A 531 -22.14 5.12 34.08
CA ALA A 531 -21.56 5.20 32.72
C ALA A 531 -22.57 5.00 31.57
N PRO A 532 -22.51 5.81 30.48
CA PRO A 532 -23.30 5.57 29.28
C PRO A 532 -22.72 4.42 28.45
N SER A 533 -23.56 3.47 28.03
CA SER A 533 -23.16 2.37 27.14
C SER A 533 -23.84 2.53 25.77
N ARG A 534 -23.04 2.92 24.76
CA ARG A 534 -23.35 2.86 23.31
C ARG A 534 -22.11 2.68 22.42
N ASP A 535 -20.90 2.57 22.97
CA ASP A 535 -19.68 2.43 22.17
C ASP A 535 -19.43 0.96 21.80
N ARG A 536 -19.25 0.72 20.49
CA ARG A 536 -18.89 -0.59 19.94
C ARG A 536 -17.55 -1.09 20.49
N VAL A 537 -17.39 -2.41 20.47
CA VAL A 537 -16.12 -3.09 20.78
C VAL A 537 -15.60 -3.77 19.51
N LEU A 538 -14.32 -3.59 19.20
CA LEU A 538 -13.67 -4.34 18.14
C LEU A 538 -13.17 -5.67 18.71
N ARG A 539 -13.67 -6.78 18.17
CA ARG A 539 -13.22 -8.12 18.49
C ARG A 539 -12.37 -8.66 17.35
N LEU A 540 -11.12 -9.00 17.64
CA LEU A 540 -10.24 -9.73 16.74
C LEU A 540 -10.22 -11.20 17.20
N GLU A 541 -10.58 -12.11 16.31
CA GLU A 541 -10.63 -13.55 16.53
C GLU A 541 -9.68 -14.24 15.54
N LEU A 542 -8.75 -15.04 16.04
CA LEU A 542 -7.79 -15.78 15.20
C LEU A 542 -7.32 -17.07 15.86
N VAL A 543 -6.70 -17.96 15.09
CA VAL A 543 -6.11 -19.21 15.60
C VAL A 543 -4.59 -19.09 15.54
N LEU A 544 -3.93 -19.18 16.69
CA LEU A 544 -2.48 -19.28 16.77
C LEU A 544 -2.05 -20.68 16.31
N PRO A 545 -1.30 -20.81 15.19
CA PRO A 545 -0.93 -22.11 14.64
C PRO A 545 0.05 -22.85 15.54
N THR A 546 -0.10 -24.18 15.64
CA THR A 546 0.75 -25.04 16.48
C THR A 546 1.53 -26.06 15.62
N LYS A 547 2.36 -26.89 16.25
CA LYS A 547 2.99 -28.03 15.58
C LYS A 547 2.00 -29.14 15.21
N THR A 548 0.81 -29.16 15.83
CA THR A 548 -0.25 -30.15 15.53
C THR A 548 -1.04 -29.71 14.29
N ARG A 549 -0.85 -30.42 13.17
CA ARG A 549 -1.52 -30.13 11.89
C ARG A 549 -3.05 -30.06 12.05
N GLY A 550 -3.64 -28.95 11.57
CA GLY A 550 -5.09 -28.76 11.57
C GLY A 550 -5.70 -28.32 12.92
N LYS A 551 -4.88 -28.00 13.92
CA LYS A 551 -5.31 -27.56 15.25
C LYS A 551 -4.48 -26.38 15.74
N GLY A 552 -5.07 -25.53 16.58
CA GLY A 552 -4.39 -24.39 17.16
C GLY A 552 -5.07 -23.82 18.39
N LEU A 553 -4.49 -22.74 18.92
CA LEU A 553 -5.02 -22.02 20.08
C LEU A 553 -5.82 -20.81 19.60
N PHE A 554 -7.12 -20.83 19.79
CA PHE A 554 -8.00 -19.71 19.50
C PHE A 554 -7.71 -18.55 20.46
N LEU A 555 -7.42 -17.38 19.89
CA LEU A 555 -7.29 -16.13 20.59
C LEU A 555 -8.44 -15.20 20.21
N ARG A 556 -9.18 -14.75 21.22
CA ARG A 556 -10.15 -13.66 21.13
C ARG A 556 -9.60 -12.44 21.86
N LEU A 557 -9.33 -11.38 21.12
CA LEU A 557 -8.89 -10.08 21.63
C LEU A 557 -10.03 -9.07 21.48
N ALA A 558 -10.60 -8.62 22.61
CA ALA A 558 -11.62 -7.58 22.64
C ALA A 558 -10.96 -6.23 22.98
N LEU A 559 -11.19 -5.22 22.14
CA LEU A 559 -10.56 -3.91 22.20
C LEU A 559 -11.64 -2.84 22.30
N ARG A 560 -11.66 -2.09 23.41
CA ARG A 560 -12.47 -0.86 23.52
C ARG A 560 -11.60 0.33 23.14
N PHE A 561 -12.05 1.12 22.17
CA PHE A 561 -11.38 2.36 21.75
C PHE A 561 -12.01 3.57 22.43
N GLU A 562 -11.45 4.75 22.23
CA GLU A 562 -12.10 6.00 22.64
C GLU A 562 -13.46 6.19 21.93
N PRO A 563 -14.42 6.89 22.57
CA PRO A 563 -15.76 7.08 22.00
C PRO A 563 -15.73 7.66 20.59
N GLY A 564 -16.57 7.11 19.71
CA GLY A 564 -16.66 7.54 18.31
C GLY A 564 -15.51 7.11 17.38
N VAL A 565 -14.40 6.51 17.88
CA VAL A 565 -13.34 5.98 17.01
C VAL A 565 -13.90 4.92 16.07
N LEU A 566 -14.65 3.95 16.63
CA LEU A 566 -15.25 2.85 15.87
C LEU A 566 -16.51 3.26 15.10
N ASP A 567 -16.84 4.56 15.04
CA ASP A 567 -18.00 5.03 14.28
C ASP A 567 -17.87 4.88 12.76
N GLY A 568 -19.01 4.95 12.08
CA GLY A 568 -19.10 4.76 10.64
C GLY A 568 -18.86 3.32 10.19
N ALA A 569 -18.44 3.19 8.93
CA ALA A 569 -18.26 1.93 8.23
C ALA A 569 -16.79 1.51 8.21
N TRP A 570 -16.54 0.24 8.50
CA TRP A 570 -15.22 -0.37 8.56
C TRP A 570 -15.11 -1.54 7.58
N ARG A 571 -13.95 -1.66 6.94
CA ARG A 571 -13.51 -2.85 6.23
C ARG A 571 -12.90 -3.79 7.26
N LEU A 572 -13.39 -5.02 7.34
CA LEU A 572 -13.05 -5.98 8.39
C LEU A 572 -12.56 -7.28 7.77
N THR A 573 -11.54 -7.92 8.34
CA THR A 573 -11.20 -9.30 8.01
C THR A 573 -12.42 -10.19 8.31
N ARG A 574 -12.80 -11.06 7.37
CA ARG A 574 -13.89 -12.03 7.55
C ARG A 574 -13.40 -13.41 7.17
N GLY A 575 -13.80 -14.40 7.95
CA GLY A 575 -13.65 -15.80 7.56
C GLY A 575 -14.48 -16.11 6.31
N SER A 576 -13.91 -16.90 5.42
CA SER A 576 -14.50 -17.36 4.15
C SER A 576 -15.53 -18.48 4.34
#